data_AF-C7N207-F1
#
_entry.id   AF-C7N207-F1
#
_cell.length_a   1.000
_cell.length_b   1.000
_cell.length_c   1.000
_cell.angle_alpha   90.00
_cell.angle_beta   90.00
_cell.angle_gamma   90.00
#
_symmetry.space_group_name_H-M   'P 1'
#
loop_
_entity.id
_entity.type
_entity.pdbx_description
1 polymer ?
#
loop_
_entity_poly.entity_id
_entity_poly.type
_entity_poly.pdbx_seq_one_letter_code
_entity_poly.pdbx_strand_id
1 'polypeptide(L)'
;MGTELKKSAPAFLTLFASALIIALLGRIGSKVLDVTGALGYNYRAATAPYLTDGLTTLDKLPFTMTGGTLVGFIFAGGLALCLATATVLLFAHLYPQKGQGGIGAALVWGFASAIVAFVCLFIIVLGLYSEVLLSQMTKGGGGSLGLTLGMLVLAVGTLTAAASLVLRGALVKGAESSRPTFVWVIATLAVCGAAVCALVCICFSAINANPASPAAIAGSLGAACICNLVMAFAGVRLGK
;
A
#
# COMPACT_ATOMS: atom_id res chain seq x y z
N MET A 1 -21.29 -12.68 10.01
CA MET A 1 -20.24 -12.09 9.15
C MET A 1 -20.63 -12.06 7.67
N GLY A 2 -21.14 -13.16 7.09
CA GLY A 2 -21.44 -13.23 5.65
C GLY A 2 -22.53 -12.26 5.13
N THR A 3 -23.57 -11.96 5.92
CA THR A 3 -24.65 -11.03 5.55
C THR A 3 -24.19 -9.57 5.49
N GLU A 4 -23.42 -9.13 6.49
CA GLU A 4 -22.82 -7.79 6.54
C GLU A 4 -21.84 -7.56 5.38
N LEU A 5 -21.02 -8.56 5.05
CA LEU A 5 -20.09 -8.50 3.93
C LEU A 5 -20.83 -8.34 2.60
N LYS A 6 -21.87 -9.15 2.36
CA LYS A 6 -22.71 -9.05 1.15
C LYS A 6 -23.34 -7.67 0.99
N LYS A 7 -23.79 -7.05 2.08
CA LYS A 7 -24.39 -5.71 2.05
C LYS A 7 -23.37 -4.62 1.71
N SER A 8 -22.14 -4.72 2.22
CA SER A 8 -21.05 -3.77 1.95
C SER A 8 -20.38 -3.97 0.57
N ALA A 9 -20.49 -5.17 0.00
CA ALA A 9 -19.81 -5.55 -1.22
C ALA A 9 -20.01 -4.61 -2.43
N PRO A 10 -21.23 -4.16 -2.77
CA PRO A 10 -21.41 -3.30 -3.94
C PRO A 10 -20.59 -2.01 -3.83
N ALA A 11 -20.56 -1.36 -2.66
CA ALA A 11 -19.82 -0.12 -2.48
C ALA A 11 -18.29 -0.32 -2.63
N PHE A 12 -17.73 -1.37 -2.02
CA PHE A 12 -16.31 -1.69 -2.18
C PHE A 12 -15.97 -2.12 -3.61
N LEU A 13 -16.83 -2.90 -4.26
CA LEU A 13 -16.63 -3.30 -5.65
C LEU A 13 -16.67 -2.11 -6.60
N THR A 14 -17.55 -1.13 -6.39
CA THR A 14 -17.55 0.12 -7.16
C THR A 14 -16.25 0.89 -6.99
N LEU A 15 -15.73 0.99 -5.76
CA LEU A 15 -14.45 1.63 -5.48
C LEU A 15 -13.28 0.90 -6.16
N PHE A 16 -13.26 -0.43 -6.11
CA PHE A 16 -12.19 -1.22 -6.73
C PHE A 16 -12.28 -1.19 -8.26
N ALA A 17 -13.49 -1.26 -8.82
CA ALA A 17 -13.70 -1.14 -10.25
C ALA A 17 -13.29 0.24 -10.78
N SER A 18 -13.59 1.33 -10.06
CA SER A 18 -13.17 2.67 -10.46
C SER A 18 -11.65 2.81 -10.43
N ALA A 19 -10.97 2.28 -9.40
CA ALA A 19 -9.51 2.25 -9.33
C ALA A 19 -8.89 1.48 -10.52
N LEU A 20 -9.46 0.33 -10.89
CA LEU A 20 -9.00 -0.45 -12.04
C LEU A 20 -9.21 0.29 -13.36
N ILE A 21 -10.34 0.96 -13.55
CA ILE A 21 -10.60 1.80 -14.72
C ILE A 21 -9.57 2.93 -14.80
N ILE A 22 -9.30 3.62 -13.69
CA ILE A 22 -8.29 4.68 -13.63
C ILE A 22 -6.89 4.12 -13.96
N ALA A 23 -6.53 2.95 -13.44
CA ALA A 23 -5.25 2.30 -13.77
C ALA A 23 -5.14 1.96 -15.26
N LEU A 24 -6.20 1.43 -15.87
CA LEU A 24 -6.26 1.12 -17.30
C LEU A 24 -6.15 2.39 -18.16
N LEU A 25 -6.88 3.45 -17.81
CA LEU A 25 -6.79 4.73 -18.50
C LEU A 25 -5.40 5.37 -18.36
N GLY A 26 -4.82 5.34 -17.16
CA GLY A 26 -3.45 5.78 -16.92
C GLY A 26 -2.43 4.99 -17.73
N ARG A 27 -2.66 3.68 -17.91
CA ARG A 27 -1.83 2.82 -18.77
C ARG A 27 -1.95 3.18 -20.24
N ILE A 28 -3.17 3.42 -20.73
CA ILE A 28 -3.40 3.88 -22.11
C ILE A 28 -2.72 5.23 -22.34
N GLY A 29 -2.91 6.19 -21.43
CA GLY A 29 -2.26 7.49 -21.49
C GLY A 29 -0.74 7.40 -21.52
N SER A 30 -0.16 6.53 -20.67
CA SER A 30 1.28 6.28 -20.67
C SER A 30 1.76 5.74 -22.02
N LYS A 31 1.02 4.82 -22.63
CA LYS A 31 1.35 4.27 -23.96
C LYS A 31 1.24 5.33 -25.07
N VAL A 32 0.27 6.24 -24.98
CA VAL A 32 0.15 7.36 -25.92
C VAL A 32 1.36 8.29 -25.79
N LEU A 33 1.74 8.67 -24.56
CA LEU A 33 2.90 9.52 -24.31
C LEU A 33 4.22 8.86 -24.76
N ASP A 34 4.30 7.54 -24.69
CA ASP A 34 5.42 6.74 -25.18
C ASP A 34 5.53 6.80 -26.72
N VAL A 35 4.44 6.49 -27.43
CA VAL A 35 4.39 6.49 -28.90
C VAL A 35 4.58 7.88 -29.50
N THR A 36 4.14 8.95 -28.82
CA THR A 36 4.33 10.34 -29.27
C THR A 36 5.73 10.88 -28.95
N GLY A 37 6.59 10.11 -28.26
CA GLY A 37 7.92 10.55 -27.87
C GLY A 37 7.93 11.59 -26.74
N ALA A 38 6.80 11.78 -26.04
CA ALA A 38 6.71 12.71 -24.91
C ALA A 38 7.44 12.17 -23.65
N LEU A 39 7.60 10.85 -23.53
CA LEU A 39 8.40 10.22 -22.47
C LEU A 39 9.83 9.98 -22.96
N GLY A 40 10.79 10.66 -22.34
CA GLY A 40 12.21 10.32 -22.49
C GLY A 40 12.60 9.14 -21.60
N TYR A 41 13.40 8.21 -22.12
CA TYR A 41 13.96 7.11 -21.33
C TYR A 41 15.48 7.21 -21.29
N ASN A 42 16.01 7.71 -20.17
CA ASN A 42 17.45 7.74 -19.93
C ASN A 42 17.82 6.63 -18.95
N TYR A 43 17.96 5.40 -19.46
CA TYR A 43 18.39 4.23 -18.68
C TYR A 43 19.86 4.36 -18.24
N ARG A 44 20.15 5.24 -17.28
CA ARG A 44 21.49 5.38 -16.69
C ARG A 44 21.95 4.09 -16.00
N ALA A 45 21.02 3.26 -15.49
CA ALA A 45 21.35 1.94 -14.96
C ALA A 45 21.89 0.94 -16.01
N ALA A 46 21.57 1.10 -17.30
CA ALA A 46 22.03 0.17 -18.34
C ALA A 46 23.41 0.51 -18.93
N THR A 47 23.90 1.74 -18.70
CA THR A 47 25.10 2.29 -19.36
C THR A 47 26.19 2.74 -18.38
N ALA A 48 25.97 2.63 -17.07
CA ALA A 48 26.94 3.03 -16.04
C ALA A 48 27.65 1.81 -15.41
N PRO A 49 28.92 1.52 -15.77
CA PRO A 49 29.72 0.47 -15.15
C PRO A 49 30.12 0.72 -13.68
N TYR A 50 29.69 1.83 -13.07
CA TYR A 50 30.00 2.21 -11.68
C TYR A 50 29.03 1.63 -10.63
N LEU A 51 28.14 0.69 -11.01
CA LEU A 51 27.12 0.09 -10.14
C LEU A 51 27.63 -1.10 -9.30
N THR A 52 28.90 -1.48 -9.44
CA THR A 52 29.49 -2.64 -8.81
C THR A 52 30.23 -2.23 -7.54
N ASP A 53 29.65 -2.66 -6.41
CA ASP A 53 30.18 -2.67 -5.05
C ASP A 53 29.92 -1.42 -4.17
N GLY A 54 29.17 -1.64 -3.08
CA GLY A 54 28.98 -0.66 -1.99
C GLY A 54 27.64 0.09 -1.93
N LEU A 55 26.88 0.19 -3.04
CA LEU A 55 25.57 0.89 -3.03
C LEU A 55 24.44 0.06 -2.41
N THR A 56 23.59 0.74 -1.63
CA THR A 56 22.41 0.14 -1.03
C THR A 56 21.31 -0.15 -2.06
N THR A 57 20.29 -0.91 -1.66
CA THR A 57 19.12 -1.16 -2.51
C THR A 57 18.38 0.14 -2.88
N LEU A 58 18.28 1.09 -1.93
CA LEU A 58 17.55 2.35 -2.18
C LEU A 58 18.34 3.28 -3.12
N ASP A 59 19.66 3.27 -3.05
CA ASP A 59 20.49 4.06 -3.97
C ASP A 59 20.34 3.58 -5.42
N LYS A 60 20.07 2.29 -5.63
CA LYS A 60 19.89 1.68 -6.97
C LYS A 60 18.53 2.01 -7.61
N LEU A 61 17.52 2.37 -6.82
CA LEU A 61 16.16 2.62 -7.31
C LEU A 61 16.10 3.83 -8.28
N PRO A 62 16.63 5.02 -7.94
CA PRO A 62 16.63 6.18 -8.85
C PRO A 62 17.38 5.93 -10.17
N PHE A 63 18.42 5.09 -10.16
CA PHE A 63 19.11 4.73 -11.40
C PHE A 63 18.27 3.82 -12.31
N THR A 64 17.39 3.02 -11.71
CA THR A 64 16.51 2.09 -12.42
C THR A 64 15.18 2.73 -12.84
N MET A 65 14.71 3.72 -12.07
CA MET A 65 13.43 4.41 -12.24
C MET A 65 13.63 5.80 -12.83
N THR A 66 13.88 5.88 -14.14
CA THR A 66 14.07 7.14 -14.86
C THR A 66 13.00 7.36 -15.93
N GLY A 67 12.65 8.63 -16.19
CA GLY A 67 11.76 8.97 -17.30
C GLY A 67 10.34 8.44 -17.11
N GLY A 68 9.81 7.76 -18.14
CA GLY A 68 8.45 7.19 -18.11
C GLY A 68 8.20 6.20 -16.95
N THR A 69 9.21 5.43 -16.55
CA THR A 69 9.09 4.50 -15.41
C THR A 69 8.84 5.24 -14.09
N LEU A 70 9.55 6.34 -13.84
CA LEU A 70 9.36 7.16 -12.64
C LEU A 70 7.92 7.71 -12.57
N VAL A 71 7.43 8.27 -13.68
CA VAL A 71 6.06 8.81 -13.77
C VAL A 71 5.02 7.73 -13.46
N GLY A 72 5.19 6.53 -14.00
CA GLY A 72 4.30 5.40 -13.74
C GLY A 72 4.25 4.99 -12.27
N PHE A 73 5.39 4.94 -11.59
CA PHE A 73 5.42 4.60 -10.16
C PHE A 73 4.84 5.69 -9.26
N ILE A 74 5.04 6.97 -9.60
CA ILE A 74 4.40 8.07 -8.88
C ILE A 74 2.87 7.99 -9.04
N PHE A 75 2.40 7.76 -10.27
CA PHE A 75 0.97 7.60 -10.54
C PHE A 75 0.38 6.38 -9.80
N ALA A 76 1.06 5.23 -9.85
CA ALA A 76 0.63 4.02 -9.14
C ALA A 76 0.64 4.22 -7.62
N GLY A 77 1.65 4.87 -7.06
CA GLY A 77 1.73 5.22 -5.64
C GLY A 77 0.61 6.16 -5.21
N GLY A 78 0.31 7.18 -6.01
CA GLY A 78 -0.81 8.10 -5.77
C GLY A 78 -2.16 7.37 -5.80
N LEU A 79 -2.37 6.49 -6.78
CA LEU A 79 -3.58 5.68 -6.87
C LEU A 79 -3.73 4.72 -5.68
N ALA A 80 -2.64 4.08 -5.24
CA ALA A 80 -2.64 3.23 -4.05
C ALA A 80 -2.99 4.01 -2.78
N LEU A 81 -2.47 5.23 -2.62
CA LEU A 81 -2.81 6.12 -1.50
C LEU A 81 -4.29 6.53 -1.51
N CYS A 82 -4.81 6.93 -2.67
CA CYS A 82 -6.24 7.25 -2.84
C CYS A 82 -7.12 6.05 -2.53
N LEU A 83 -6.74 4.86 -2.99
CA LEU A 83 -7.50 3.64 -2.75
C LEU A 83 -7.51 3.25 -1.27
N ALA A 84 -6.36 3.33 -0.59
CA ALA A 84 -6.25 3.03 0.83
C ALA A 84 -7.10 3.99 1.67
N THR A 85 -7.00 5.29 1.41
CA THR A 85 -7.78 6.31 2.14
C THR A 85 -9.28 6.17 1.89
N ALA A 86 -9.70 5.98 0.63
CA ALA A 86 -11.11 5.75 0.29
C ALA A 86 -11.66 4.48 0.94
N THR A 87 -10.86 3.40 1.00
CA THR A 87 -11.25 2.14 1.67
C THR A 87 -11.53 2.37 3.15
N VAL A 88 -10.63 3.07 3.84
CA VAL A 88 -10.75 3.37 5.28
C VAL A 88 -11.97 4.25 5.58
N LEU A 89 -12.18 5.30 4.78
CA LEU A 89 -13.34 6.18 4.91
C LEU A 89 -14.65 5.46 4.61
N LEU A 90 -14.69 4.66 3.54
CA LEU A 90 -15.87 3.89 3.15
C LEU A 90 -16.22 2.87 4.21
N PHE A 91 -15.24 2.18 4.80
CA PHE A 91 -15.47 1.26 5.90
C PHE A 91 -16.11 1.95 7.11
N ALA A 92 -15.55 3.09 7.54
CA ALA A 92 -16.09 3.85 8.65
C ALA A 92 -17.52 4.37 8.36
N HIS A 93 -17.81 4.73 7.11
CA HIS A 93 -19.13 5.19 6.68
C HIS A 93 -20.17 4.06 6.65
N LEU A 94 -19.80 2.87 6.19
CA LEU A 94 -20.71 1.72 6.09
C LEU A 94 -21.00 1.05 7.44
N TYR A 95 -20.11 1.22 8.43
CA TYR A 95 -20.25 0.65 9.77
C TYR A 95 -20.22 1.71 10.88
N PRO A 96 -21.16 2.68 10.90
CA PRO A 96 -21.08 3.85 11.77
C PRO A 96 -21.43 3.56 13.24
N GLN A 97 -22.17 2.49 13.52
CA GLN A 97 -22.71 2.22 14.86
C GLN A 97 -21.79 1.32 15.70
N LYS A 98 -21.94 1.40 17.03
CA LYS A 98 -21.32 0.49 17.99
C LYS A 98 -21.61 -0.97 17.65
N GLY A 99 -20.62 -1.84 17.81
CA GLY A 99 -20.77 -3.28 17.61
C GLY A 99 -20.88 -3.78 16.16
N GLN A 100 -20.99 -2.90 15.15
CA GLN A 100 -20.93 -3.28 13.72
C GLN A 100 -19.48 -3.51 13.25
N GLY A 101 -19.23 -3.84 11.97
CA GLY A 101 -17.90 -3.79 11.33
C GLY A 101 -16.74 -4.41 12.14
N GLY A 102 -16.77 -5.72 12.40
CA GLY A 102 -15.73 -6.42 13.16
C GLY A 102 -14.41 -6.62 12.43
N ILE A 103 -13.40 -7.13 13.14
CA ILE A 103 -12.04 -7.39 12.61
C ILE A 103 -12.06 -8.18 11.32
N GLY A 104 -12.88 -9.23 11.23
CA GLY A 104 -12.97 -10.06 10.02
C GLY A 104 -13.39 -9.26 8.78
N ALA A 105 -14.37 -8.35 8.91
CA ALA A 105 -14.79 -7.51 7.79
C ALA A 105 -13.71 -6.50 7.39
N ALA A 106 -13.05 -5.89 8.38
CA ALA A 106 -11.95 -4.96 8.13
C ALA A 106 -10.77 -5.64 7.43
N LEU A 107 -10.42 -6.88 7.83
CA LEU A 107 -9.38 -7.66 7.19
C LEU A 107 -9.75 -8.01 5.75
N VAL A 108 -10.96 -8.52 5.50
CA VAL A 108 -11.41 -8.86 4.13
C VAL A 108 -11.29 -7.66 3.19
N TRP A 109 -11.83 -6.50 3.59
CA TRP A 109 -11.77 -5.30 2.76
C TRP A 109 -10.38 -4.66 2.69
N GLY A 110 -9.60 -4.74 3.78
CA GLY A 110 -8.21 -4.30 3.81
C GLY A 110 -7.33 -5.11 2.86
N PHE A 111 -7.46 -6.43 2.85
CA PHE A 111 -6.76 -7.32 1.92
C PHE A 111 -7.23 -7.13 0.47
N ALA A 112 -8.53 -7.00 0.24
CA ALA A 112 -9.04 -6.71 -1.11
C ALA A 112 -8.46 -5.40 -1.64
N SER A 113 -8.43 -4.35 -0.82
CA SER A 113 -7.84 -3.05 -1.17
C SER A 113 -6.34 -3.16 -1.49
N ALA A 114 -5.58 -3.89 -0.66
CA ALA A 114 -4.17 -4.15 -0.91
C ALA A 114 -3.97 -4.88 -2.25
N ILE A 115 -4.67 -5.99 -2.48
CA ILE A 115 -4.56 -6.76 -3.73
C ILE A 115 -4.88 -5.90 -4.94
N VAL A 116 -5.97 -5.12 -4.89
CA VAL A 116 -6.36 -4.22 -5.99
C VAL A 116 -5.29 -3.14 -6.21
N ALA A 117 -4.71 -2.57 -5.16
CA ALA A 117 -3.61 -1.61 -5.30
C ALA A 117 -2.39 -2.23 -6.01
N PHE A 118 -2.03 -3.48 -5.69
CA PHE A 118 -0.97 -4.20 -6.38
C PHE A 118 -1.33 -4.50 -7.83
N VAL A 119 -2.56 -4.93 -8.11
CA VAL A 119 -3.02 -5.15 -9.49
C VAL A 119 -2.93 -3.85 -10.30
N CYS A 120 -3.37 -2.72 -9.74
CA CYS A 120 -3.24 -1.42 -10.38
C CYS A 120 -1.77 -1.04 -10.64
N LEU A 121 -0.89 -1.27 -9.66
CA LEU A 121 0.56 -1.08 -9.83
C LEU A 121 1.09 -1.92 -11.00
N PHE A 122 0.78 -3.21 -11.05
CA PHE A 122 1.20 -4.09 -12.14
C PHE A 122 0.65 -3.63 -13.50
N ILE A 123 -0.63 -3.23 -13.58
CA ILE A 123 -1.24 -2.70 -14.82
C ILE A 123 -0.44 -1.51 -15.35
N ILE A 124 -0.06 -0.57 -14.48
CA ILE A 124 0.65 0.65 -14.87
C ILE A 124 2.09 0.33 -15.30
N VAL A 125 2.78 -0.48 -14.49
CA VAL A 125 4.23 -0.68 -14.58
C VAL A 125 4.65 -1.74 -15.60
N LEU A 126 3.84 -2.78 -15.85
CA LEU A 126 4.22 -3.95 -16.67
C LEU A 126 4.63 -3.66 -18.12
N GLY A 127 4.33 -2.50 -18.67
CA GLY A 127 4.94 -2.12 -19.95
C GLY A 127 5.49 -0.72 -19.97
N LEU A 128 6.00 -0.27 -18.82
CA LEU A 128 6.96 0.84 -18.73
C LEU A 128 8.41 0.31 -18.65
N TYR A 129 8.58 -0.96 -18.25
CA TYR A 129 9.88 -1.62 -18.28
C TYR A 129 10.24 -2.11 -19.68
N SER A 130 11.49 -1.88 -20.09
CA SER A 130 12.08 -2.52 -21.27
C SER A 130 12.22 -4.04 -21.06
N GLU A 131 12.01 -4.83 -22.13
CA GLU A 131 12.17 -6.30 -22.13
C GLU A 131 13.54 -6.75 -21.61
N VAL A 132 14.57 -5.95 -21.86
CA VAL A 132 15.94 -6.20 -21.41
C VAL A 132 16.04 -6.13 -19.88
N LEU A 133 15.35 -5.18 -19.24
CA LEU A 133 15.35 -5.03 -17.79
C LEU A 133 14.57 -6.16 -17.10
N LEU A 134 13.48 -6.62 -17.74
CA LEU A 134 12.67 -7.73 -17.25
C LEU A 134 13.44 -9.06 -17.29
N SER A 135 14.26 -9.28 -18.33
CA SER A 135 15.14 -10.44 -18.47
C SER A 135 16.25 -10.47 -17.41
N GLN A 136 16.77 -9.31 -17.00
CA GLN A 136 17.78 -9.21 -15.95
C GLN A 136 17.17 -9.40 -14.54
N MET A 137 15.96 -8.90 -14.29
CA MET A 137 15.24 -9.10 -13.02
C MET A 137 14.81 -10.55 -12.78
N THR A 138 14.44 -11.28 -13.83
CA THR A 138 13.96 -12.68 -13.71
C THR A 138 15.08 -13.70 -13.48
N LYS A 139 16.31 -13.41 -13.92
CA LYS A 139 17.47 -14.30 -13.75
C LYS A 139 18.06 -14.31 -12.33
N GLY A 140 17.75 -13.31 -11.50
CA GLY A 140 18.45 -13.08 -10.22
C GLY A 140 17.67 -13.34 -8.92
N GLY A 141 16.37 -13.66 -8.94
CA GLY A 141 15.60 -13.61 -7.67
C GLY A 141 14.18 -14.20 -7.64
N GLY A 142 13.84 -15.15 -8.52
CA GLY A 142 12.46 -15.66 -8.65
C GLY A 142 11.83 -16.20 -7.35
N GLY A 143 12.62 -16.79 -6.44
CA GLY A 143 12.12 -17.34 -5.17
C GLY A 143 11.87 -16.31 -4.07
N SER A 144 12.67 -15.23 -3.99
CA SER A 144 12.58 -14.21 -2.93
C SER A 144 11.57 -13.11 -3.25
N LEU A 145 11.30 -12.87 -4.53
CA LEU A 145 10.37 -11.82 -4.98
C LEU A 145 8.92 -12.12 -4.57
N GLY A 146 8.46 -13.36 -4.79
CA GLY A 146 7.09 -13.77 -4.46
C GLY A 146 6.81 -13.70 -2.95
N LEU A 147 7.76 -14.17 -2.14
CA LEU A 147 7.66 -14.09 -0.67
C LEU A 147 7.60 -12.64 -0.19
N THR A 148 8.46 -11.77 -0.73
CA THR A 148 8.51 -10.35 -0.35
C THR A 148 7.23 -9.62 -0.74
N LEU A 149 6.71 -9.85 -1.95
CA LEU A 149 5.42 -9.32 -2.39
C LEU A 149 4.28 -9.81 -1.51
N GLY A 150 4.25 -11.10 -1.17
CA GLY A 150 3.26 -11.66 -0.25
C GLY A 150 3.29 -11.00 1.12
N MET A 151 4.47 -10.79 1.69
CA MET A 151 4.65 -10.09 2.97
C MET A 151 4.23 -8.62 2.89
N LEU A 152 4.45 -7.96 1.76
CA LEU A 152 4.01 -6.58 1.56
C LEU A 152 2.48 -6.49 1.44
N VAL A 153 1.84 -7.42 0.72
CA VAL A 153 0.36 -7.53 0.69
C VAL A 153 -0.20 -7.78 2.09
N LEU A 154 0.44 -8.65 2.89
CA LEU A 154 0.07 -8.89 4.29
C LEU A 154 0.20 -7.62 5.14
N ALA A 155 1.31 -6.91 5.05
CA ALA A 155 1.55 -5.69 5.81
C ALA A 155 0.56 -4.58 5.42
N VAL A 156 0.33 -4.35 4.13
CA VAL A 156 -0.61 -3.32 3.64
C VAL A 156 -2.06 -3.70 3.96
N GLY A 157 -2.44 -4.96 3.76
CA GLY A 157 -3.80 -5.43 4.06
C GLY A 157 -4.16 -5.30 5.53
N THR A 158 -3.24 -5.69 6.42
CA THR A 158 -3.42 -5.52 7.88
C THR A 158 -3.41 -4.05 8.30
N LEU A 159 -2.57 -3.22 7.69
CA LEU A 159 -2.53 -1.78 7.97
C LEU A 159 -3.85 -1.10 7.59
N THR A 160 -4.37 -1.35 6.40
CA THR A 160 -5.64 -0.79 5.92
C THR A 160 -6.81 -1.25 6.80
N ALA A 161 -6.80 -2.51 7.23
CA ALA A 161 -7.79 -3.04 8.17
C ALA A 161 -7.70 -2.33 9.54
N ALA A 162 -6.50 -2.15 10.07
CA ALA A 162 -6.27 -1.44 11.33
C ALA A 162 -6.74 0.01 11.26
N ALA A 163 -6.36 0.74 10.20
CA ALA A 163 -6.77 2.12 9.98
C ALA A 163 -8.30 2.26 9.89
N SER A 164 -8.97 1.31 9.23
CA SER A 164 -10.44 1.27 9.11
C SER A 164 -11.13 1.16 10.48
N LEU A 165 -10.62 0.26 11.35
CA LEU A 165 -11.16 0.05 12.69
C LEU A 165 -10.82 1.20 13.65
N VAL A 166 -9.61 1.75 13.54
CA VAL A 166 -9.16 2.89 14.35
C VAL A 166 -10.00 4.13 14.03
N LEU A 167 -10.18 4.47 12.75
CA LEU A 167 -10.98 5.61 12.34
C LEU A 167 -12.43 5.46 12.83
N ARG A 168 -13.03 4.29 12.57
CA ARG A 168 -14.39 4.00 13.03
C ARG A 168 -14.52 4.11 14.55
N GLY A 169 -13.61 3.48 15.30
CA GLY A 169 -13.63 3.53 16.76
C GLY A 169 -13.45 4.95 17.30
N ALA A 170 -12.59 5.76 16.67
CA ALA A 170 -12.40 7.16 17.02
C ALA A 170 -13.66 8.02 16.76
N LEU A 171 -14.38 7.76 15.66
CA LEU A 171 -15.64 8.43 15.35
C LEU A 171 -16.73 8.09 16.38
N VAL A 172 -16.88 6.80 16.71
CA VAL A 172 -17.83 6.33 17.73
C VAL A 172 -17.54 6.96 19.09
N LYS A 173 -16.29 6.87 19.56
CA LYS A 173 -15.89 7.42 20.86
C LYS A 173 -15.97 8.94 20.88
N GLY A 174 -15.63 9.59 19.77
CA GLY A 174 -15.72 11.04 19.64
C GLY A 174 -17.16 11.55 19.75
N ALA A 175 -18.13 10.79 19.24
CA ALA A 175 -19.56 11.13 19.38
C ALA A 175 -20.08 11.07 20.82
N GLU A 176 -19.43 10.30 21.71
CA GLU A 176 -19.79 10.18 23.13
C GLU A 176 -19.04 11.16 24.04
N SER A 177 -18.04 11.84 23.48
CA SER A 177 -17.16 12.74 24.23
C SER A 177 -17.71 14.17 24.27
N SER A 178 -17.41 14.90 25.35
CA SER A 178 -17.69 16.34 25.45
C SER A 178 -16.83 17.22 24.52
N ARG A 179 -15.69 16.70 24.06
CA ARG A 179 -14.83 17.34 23.05
C ARG A 179 -15.34 17.06 21.63
N PRO A 180 -15.10 17.98 20.67
CA PRO A 180 -15.49 17.77 19.27
C PRO A 180 -14.86 16.50 18.69
N THR A 181 -15.67 15.71 17.97
CA THR A 181 -15.28 14.43 17.35
C THR A 181 -14.01 14.53 16.52
N PHE A 182 -13.83 15.65 15.80
CA PHE A 182 -12.63 15.88 14.99
C PHE A 182 -11.34 15.83 15.81
N VAL A 183 -11.31 16.40 17.01
CA VAL A 183 -10.13 16.38 17.88
C VAL A 183 -9.78 14.96 18.30
N TRP A 184 -10.78 14.12 18.59
CA TRP A 184 -10.57 12.71 18.91
C TRP A 184 -10.02 11.92 17.73
N VAL A 185 -10.59 12.14 16.54
CA VAL A 185 -10.14 11.47 15.31
C VAL A 185 -8.68 11.84 15.02
N ILE A 186 -8.35 13.14 15.03
CA ILE A 186 -6.98 13.60 14.75
C ILE A 186 -6.00 13.09 15.81
N ALA A 187 -6.33 13.16 17.10
CA ALA A 187 -5.45 12.65 18.14
C ALA A 187 -5.18 11.15 18.00
N THR A 188 -6.22 10.37 17.71
CA THR A 188 -6.10 8.91 17.55
C THR A 188 -5.28 8.57 16.30
N LEU A 189 -5.55 9.24 15.18
CA LEU A 189 -4.78 9.07 13.94
C LEU A 189 -3.32 9.50 14.10
N ALA A 190 -3.02 10.56 14.85
CA ALA A 190 -1.66 10.99 15.12
C ALA A 190 -0.87 9.95 15.92
N VAL A 191 -1.49 9.37 16.97
CA VAL A 191 -0.85 8.34 17.80
C VAL A 191 -0.62 7.06 16.99
N CYS A 192 -1.63 6.56 16.27
CA CYS A 192 -1.47 5.39 15.40
C CYS A 192 -0.49 5.66 14.26
N GLY A 193 -0.54 6.86 13.67
CA GLY A 193 0.36 7.30 12.60
C GLY A 193 1.82 7.34 13.03
N ALA A 194 2.11 7.77 14.27
CA ALA A 194 3.46 7.74 14.81
C ALA A 194 4.02 6.30 14.92
N ALA A 195 3.19 5.35 15.35
CA ALA A 195 3.58 3.93 15.41
C ALA A 195 3.85 3.36 14.01
N VAL A 196 2.97 3.67 13.03
CA VAL A 196 3.15 3.26 11.63
C VAL A 196 4.41 3.89 11.04
N CYS A 197 4.67 5.17 11.32
CA CYS A 197 5.88 5.87 10.87
C CYS A 197 7.16 5.17 11.36
N ALA A 198 7.23 4.84 12.66
CA ALA A 198 8.36 4.12 13.22
C ALA A 198 8.58 2.74 12.54
N LEU A 199 7.50 1.99 12.28
CA LEU A 199 7.57 0.70 11.59
C LEU A 199 8.04 0.84 10.14
N VAL A 200 7.56 1.87 9.43
CA VAL A 200 8.00 2.18 8.06
C VAL A 200 9.49 2.52 8.05
N CYS A 201 9.98 3.34 8.99
CA CYS A 201 11.40 3.63 9.13
C CYS A 201 12.23 2.36 9.36
N ILE A 202 11.78 1.45 10.22
CA ILE A 202 12.46 0.16 10.46
C ILE A 202 12.51 -0.69 9.19
N CYS A 203 11.40 -0.80 8.46
CA CYS A 203 11.33 -1.54 7.19
C CYS A 203 12.29 -0.95 6.15
N PHE A 204 12.29 0.37 5.94
CA PHE A 204 13.20 1.01 4.99
C PHE A 204 14.65 0.91 5.43
N SER A 205 14.94 0.95 6.73
CA SER A 205 16.29 0.72 7.24
C SER A 205 16.78 -0.70 6.94
N ALA A 206 15.92 -1.72 7.09
CA ALA A 206 16.27 -3.10 6.74
C ALA A 206 16.51 -3.29 5.24
N ILE A 207 15.73 -2.60 4.40
CA ILE A 207 15.90 -2.60 2.93
C ILE A 207 17.18 -1.87 2.50
N ASN A 208 17.53 -0.79 3.21
CA ASN A 208 18.70 0.04 2.90
C ASN A 208 20.03 -0.55 3.40
N ALA A 209 20.01 -1.63 4.18
CA ALA A 209 21.23 -2.28 4.63
C ALA A 209 22.05 -2.82 3.43
N ASN A 210 23.38 -2.80 3.53
CA ASN A 210 24.27 -3.40 2.55
C ASN A 210 25.27 -4.37 3.24
N PRO A 211 25.14 -5.70 3.03
CA PRO A 211 24.11 -6.36 2.23
C PRO A 211 22.73 -6.35 2.92
N ALA A 212 21.66 -6.31 2.13
CA ALA A 212 20.30 -6.40 2.65
C ALA A 212 20.02 -7.84 3.14
N SER A 213 19.64 -7.99 4.41
CA SER A 213 19.29 -9.28 4.99
C SER A 213 17.82 -9.62 4.73
N PRO A 214 17.49 -10.70 3.99
CA PRO A 214 16.10 -11.12 3.79
C PRO A 214 15.37 -11.41 5.10
N ALA A 215 16.08 -11.91 6.10
CA ALA A 215 15.54 -12.17 7.44
C ALA A 215 15.19 -10.86 8.16
N ALA A 216 16.00 -9.81 8.02
CA ALA A 216 15.70 -8.51 8.61
C ALA A 216 14.47 -7.86 7.96
N ILE A 217 14.34 -7.95 6.62
CA ILE A 217 13.18 -7.45 5.88
C ILE A 217 11.91 -8.22 6.25
N ALA A 218 11.99 -9.56 6.28
CA ALA A 218 10.87 -10.41 6.69
C ALA A 218 10.47 -10.15 8.15
N GLY A 219 11.46 -10.00 9.03
CA GLY A 219 11.25 -9.68 10.44
C GLY A 219 10.58 -8.32 10.66
N SER A 220 11.02 -7.28 9.94
CA SER A 220 10.41 -5.95 10.03
C SER A 220 8.98 -5.94 9.49
N LEU A 221 8.70 -6.64 8.37
CA LEU A 221 7.35 -6.77 7.84
C LEU A 221 6.45 -7.60 8.77
N GLY A 222 6.97 -8.66 9.37
CA GLY A 222 6.26 -9.45 10.38
C GLY A 222 5.90 -8.63 11.61
N ALA A 223 6.84 -7.83 12.13
CA ALA A 223 6.59 -6.91 13.23
C ALA A 223 5.52 -5.87 12.88
N ALA A 224 5.55 -5.32 11.66
CA ALA A 224 4.53 -4.42 11.18
C ALA A 224 3.13 -5.05 11.18
N CYS A 225 3.00 -6.29 10.68
CA CYS A 225 1.73 -7.04 10.72
C CYS A 225 1.21 -7.20 12.16
N ILE A 226 2.07 -7.56 13.11
CA ILE A 226 1.68 -7.72 14.53
C ILE A 226 1.20 -6.39 15.11
N CYS A 227 1.95 -5.31 14.91
CA CYS A 227 1.57 -3.97 15.38
C CYS A 227 0.25 -3.51 14.75
N ASN A 228 0.03 -3.77 13.46
CA ASN A 228 -1.24 -3.47 12.78
C ASN A 228 -2.40 -4.22 13.44
N LEU A 229 -2.24 -5.50 13.75
CA LEU A 229 -3.27 -6.27 14.45
C LEU A 229 -3.53 -5.71 15.86
N VAL A 230 -2.50 -5.33 16.61
CA VAL A 230 -2.66 -4.68 17.92
C VAL A 230 -3.46 -3.38 17.80
N MET A 231 -3.14 -2.54 16.80
CA MET A 231 -3.91 -1.32 16.52
C MET A 231 -5.36 -1.63 16.10
N ALA A 232 -5.58 -2.68 15.30
CA ALA A 232 -6.91 -3.13 14.93
C ALA A 232 -7.74 -3.55 16.16
N PHE A 233 -7.15 -4.29 17.10
CA PHE A 233 -7.80 -4.65 18.37
C PHE A 233 -8.10 -3.41 19.22
N ALA A 234 -7.19 -2.44 19.27
CA ALA A 234 -7.42 -1.17 19.96
C ALA A 234 -8.59 -0.40 19.32
N GLY A 235 -8.64 -0.31 17.98
CA GLY A 235 -9.74 0.31 17.24
C GLY A 235 -11.10 -0.34 17.52
N VAL A 236 -11.14 -1.67 17.60
CA VAL A 236 -12.37 -2.41 17.96
C VAL A 236 -12.81 -2.10 19.39
N ARG A 237 -11.88 -1.97 20.33
CA ARG A 237 -12.21 -1.58 21.71
C ARG A 237 -12.74 -0.15 21.80
N LEU A 238 -12.27 0.75 20.95
CA LEU A 238 -12.80 2.13 20.86
C LEU A 238 -14.23 2.18 20.29
N GLY A 239 -14.59 1.22 19.43
CA GLY A 239 -15.92 1.14 18.79
C GLY A 239 -16.94 0.26 19.50
N LYS A 240 -16.65 -0.21 20.72
CA LYS A 240 -17.58 -0.90 21.63
C LYS A 240 -18.12 0.11 22.64
#